data_AF-A0AA35P8F7-F1
#
_entry.id   AF-A0AA35P8F7-F1
#
_cell.length_a   1.000
_cell.length_b   1.000
_cell.length_c   1.000
_cell.angle_alpha   90.00
_cell.angle_beta   90.00
_cell.angle_gamma   90.00
#
_symmetry.space_group_name_H-M   'P 1'
#
loop_
_entity.id
_entity.type
_entity.pdbx_description
1 polymer ?
#
loop_
_entity_poly.entity_id
_entity_poly.type
_entity_poly.pdbx_seq_one_letter_code
_entity_poly.pdbx_strand_id
1 'polypeptide(L)'
;MISSFSYVEQEEVTWLMDLLKNWMYPNNYLGIFTDYTVYLLVILTPFIILLSPVLVILGCIYLSNFLLNIYKIKIKVKGDDYLSKSWDTGRRAVLYLWDMYGTVWHGIKLFYKVHGLTHDGREECVEILRKGYLLGVLPGGAREALFSDENYSLLWGSRKGFAHVARDAKVTKTAIEDLRDKHQKMPGSIQRALLERFYKIPS
;
A
#
# COMPACT_ATOMS: atom_id res chain seq x y z
N MET A 1 54.37 -24.09 -35.76
CA MET A 1 54.45 -24.36 -34.31
C MET A 1 53.23 -23.85 -33.53
N ILE A 2 52.18 -23.31 -34.18
CA ILE A 2 50.95 -22.84 -33.51
C ILE A 2 49.78 -23.84 -33.67
N SER A 3 49.75 -24.64 -34.74
CA SER A 3 48.66 -25.60 -34.96
C SER A 3 48.68 -26.80 -34.02
N SER A 4 49.85 -27.28 -33.59
CA SER A 4 49.95 -28.44 -32.69
C SER A 4 49.51 -28.16 -31.25
N PHE A 5 49.51 -26.88 -30.82
CA PHE A 5 49.08 -26.48 -29.48
C PHE A 5 47.55 -26.45 -29.38
N SER A 6 46.87 -26.00 -30.44
CA SER A 6 45.41 -25.92 -30.49
C SER A 6 44.73 -27.29 -30.45
N TYR A 7 45.32 -28.31 -31.09
CA TYR A 7 44.77 -29.67 -31.10
C TYR A 7 44.90 -30.37 -29.75
N VAL A 8 46.01 -30.16 -29.03
CA VAL A 8 46.25 -30.77 -27.71
C VAL A 8 45.31 -30.18 -26.65
N GLU A 9 45.11 -28.86 -26.66
CA GLU A 9 44.21 -28.17 -25.73
C GLU A 9 42.73 -28.55 -25.97
N GLN A 10 42.35 -28.78 -27.24
CA GLN A 10 41.00 -29.23 -27.61
C GLN A 10 40.72 -30.65 -27.13
N GLU A 11 41.69 -31.56 -27.29
CA GLU A 11 41.59 -32.96 -26.85
C GLU A 11 41.53 -33.06 -25.31
N GLU A 12 42.32 -32.20 -24.63
CA GLU A 12 42.30 -32.09 -23.17
C GLU A 12 40.93 -31.66 -22.61
N VAL A 13 40.30 -30.69 -23.25
CA VAL A 13 38.98 -30.21 -22.82
C VAL A 13 37.90 -31.26 -23.09
N THR A 14 37.98 -32.03 -24.18
CA THR A 14 37.00 -33.09 -24.47
C THR A 14 37.07 -34.25 -23.49
N TRP A 15 38.24 -34.75 -23.11
CA TRP A 15 38.31 -35.83 -22.11
C TRP A 15 37.88 -35.33 -20.73
N LEU A 16 38.20 -34.09 -20.37
CA LEU A 16 37.76 -33.49 -19.11
C LEU A 16 36.23 -33.34 -19.09
N MET A 17 35.62 -32.93 -20.21
CA MET A 17 34.18 -32.83 -20.36
C MET A 17 33.49 -34.20 -20.30
N ASP A 18 34.10 -35.25 -20.87
CA ASP A 18 33.57 -36.62 -20.78
C ASP A 18 33.79 -37.25 -19.40
N LEU A 19 34.91 -36.94 -18.73
CA LEU A 19 35.16 -37.33 -17.35
C LEU A 19 34.17 -36.64 -16.40
N LEU A 20 33.94 -35.33 -16.58
CA LEU A 20 32.96 -34.57 -15.82
C LEU A 20 31.54 -35.08 -16.08
N LYS A 21 31.18 -35.38 -17.33
CA LYS A 21 29.89 -35.99 -17.66
C LYS A 21 29.73 -37.35 -17.01
N ASN A 22 30.72 -38.24 -17.08
CA ASN A 22 30.62 -39.56 -16.46
C ASN A 22 30.65 -39.49 -14.92
N TRP A 23 31.30 -38.49 -14.33
CA TRP A 23 31.31 -38.25 -12.89
C TRP A 23 30.03 -37.59 -12.39
N MET A 24 29.42 -36.70 -13.19
CA MET A 24 28.18 -35.98 -12.86
C MET A 24 26.91 -36.77 -13.25
N TYR A 25 26.98 -37.63 -14.26
CA TYR A 25 25.87 -38.40 -14.82
C TYR A 25 25.91 -39.93 -14.58
N PRO A 26 26.54 -40.50 -13.53
CA PRO A 26 26.51 -41.95 -13.36
C PRO A 26 25.18 -42.43 -12.75
N ASN A 27 24.41 -41.56 -12.10
CA ASN A 27 23.18 -41.97 -11.41
C ASN A 27 22.16 -40.81 -11.38
N ASN A 28 20.90 -41.11 -11.72
CA ASN A 28 19.72 -40.22 -11.77
C ASN A 28 19.40 -39.36 -10.50
N TYR A 29 20.32 -39.16 -9.57
CA TYR A 29 20.14 -38.37 -8.34
C TYR A 29 20.03 -36.86 -8.58
N LEU A 30 20.54 -36.34 -9.70
CA LEU A 30 20.46 -34.91 -10.01
C LEU A 30 19.03 -34.45 -10.36
N GLY A 31 18.20 -35.28 -11.00
CA GLY A 31 16.80 -34.93 -11.29
C GLY A 31 15.97 -34.76 -10.00
N ILE A 32 16.25 -35.59 -9.00
CA ILE A 32 15.63 -35.54 -7.68
C ILE A 32 16.11 -34.30 -6.91
N PHE A 33 17.41 -33.99 -6.96
CA PHE A 33 17.97 -32.79 -6.33
C PHE A 33 17.49 -31.50 -7.01
N THR A 34 17.35 -31.46 -8.34
CA THR A 34 16.82 -30.31 -9.07
C THR A 34 15.36 -30.07 -8.74
N ASP A 35 14.55 -31.12 -8.58
CA ASP A 35 13.15 -30.95 -8.17
C ASP A 35 13.06 -30.39 -6.75
N TYR A 36 13.71 -31.01 -5.77
CA TYR A 36 13.64 -30.54 -4.38
C TYR A 36 14.26 -29.16 -4.16
N THR A 37 15.33 -28.82 -4.88
CA THR A 37 15.93 -27.47 -4.81
C THR A 37 15.01 -26.42 -5.41
N VAL A 38 14.32 -26.72 -6.51
CA VAL A 38 13.31 -25.83 -7.10
C VAL A 38 12.11 -25.67 -6.16
N TYR A 39 11.58 -26.76 -5.59
CA TYR A 39 10.49 -26.68 -4.60
C TYR A 39 10.90 -25.89 -3.35
N LEU A 40 12.12 -26.10 -2.86
CA LEU A 40 12.69 -25.35 -1.74
C LEU A 40 12.79 -23.86 -2.07
N LEU A 41 13.28 -23.49 -3.25
CA LEU A 41 13.36 -22.09 -3.69
C LEU A 41 11.97 -21.46 -3.82
N VAL A 42 10.99 -22.18 -4.35
CA VAL A 42 9.59 -21.72 -4.44
C VAL A 42 8.99 -21.50 -3.06
N ILE A 43 9.24 -22.39 -2.10
CA ILE A 43 8.78 -22.25 -0.71
C ILE A 43 9.48 -21.08 0.00
N LEU A 44 10.77 -20.83 -0.30
CA LEU A 44 11.54 -19.71 0.26
C LEU A 44 11.20 -18.36 -0.40
N THR A 45 10.67 -18.36 -1.61
CA THR A 45 10.31 -17.15 -2.37
C THR A 45 9.40 -16.18 -1.61
N PRO A 46 8.27 -16.59 -0.99
CA PRO A 46 7.44 -15.69 -0.19
C PRO A 46 8.18 -15.12 1.03
N PHE A 47 9.09 -15.88 1.65
CA PHE A 47 9.92 -15.39 2.75
C PHE A 47 10.94 -14.36 2.27
N ILE A 48 11.54 -14.57 1.09
CA ILE A 48 12.46 -13.60 0.47
C ILE A 48 11.70 -12.32 0.11
N ILE A 49 10.51 -12.42 -0.49
CA ILE A 49 9.68 -11.25 -0.85
C ILE A 49 9.22 -10.50 0.41
N LEU A 50 8.87 -11.20 1.49
CA LEU A 50 8.44 -10.59 2.74
C LEU A 50 9.60 -9.93 3.50
N LEU A 51 10.76 -10.57 3.52
CA LEU A 51 11.95 -10.09 4.21
C LEU A 51 12.72 -9.03 3.39
N SER A 52 12.57 -9.04 2.06
CA SER A 52 13.25 -8.14 1.13
C SER A 52 13.02 -6.66 1.46
N PRO A 53 11.80 -6.15 1.68
CA PRO A 53 11.58 -4.76 2.08
C PRO A 53 12.30 -4.40 3.38
N VAL A 54 12.30 -5.31 4.37
CA VAL A 54 12.95 -5.07 5.67
C VAL A 54 14.46 -5.02 5.51
N LEU A 55 15.05 -5.96 4.77
CA LEU A 55 16.50 -5.98 4.51
C LEU A 55 16.96 -4.80 3.66
N VAL A 56 16.16 -4.38 2.67
CA VAL A 56 16.42 -3.19 1.86
C VAL A 56 16.40 -1.94 2.73
N ILE A 57 15.38 -1.75 3.56
CA ILE A 57 15.28 -0.61 4.49
C ILE A 57 16.47 -0.60 5.45
N LEU A 58 16.79 -1.75 6.05
CA LEU A 58 17.93 -1.89 6.96
C LEU A 58 19.24 -1.53 6.25
N GLY A 59 19.46 -2.07 5.04
CA GLY A 59 20.62 -1.76 4.21
C GLY A 59 20.72 -0.27 3.87
N CYS A 60 19.61 0.38 3.54
CA CYS A 60 19.56 1.83 3.29
C CYS A 60 19.88 2.66 4.55
N ILE A 61 19.44 2.23 5.74
CA ILE A 61 19.79 2.88 7.01
C ILE A 61 21.30 2.76 7.27
N TYR A 62 21.88 1.57 7.12
CA TYR A 62 23.32 1.37 7.32
C TYR A 62 24.15 2.12 6.28
N LEU A 63 23.71 2.15 5.02
CA LEU A 63 24.35 2.92 3.95
C LEU A 63 24.32 4.42 4.24
N SER A 64 23.19 4.95 4.71
CA SER A 64 23.06 6.37 5.10
C SER A 64 24.03 6.73 6.22
N ASN A 65 24.16 5.85 7.23
CA ASN A 65 25.14 6.02 8.32
C ASN A 65 26.59 5.95 7.82
N PHE A 66 26.88 5.02 6.90
CA PHE A 66 28.20 4.88 6.28
C PHE A 66 28.59 6.15 5.50
N LEU A 67 27.69 6.69 4.68
CA LEU A 67 27.90 7.93 3.94
C LEU A 67 28.12 9.12 4.87
N LEU A 68 27.36 9.21 5.97
CA LEU A 68 27.56 10.25 7.00
C LEU A 68 28.92 10.12 7.67
N ASN A 69 29.40 8.89 7.90
CA ASN A 69 30.72 8.66 8.48
C ASN A 69 31.86 9.04 7.52
N ILE A 70 31.73 8.74 6.22
CA ILE A 70 32.67 9.23 5.20
C ILE A 70 32.66 10.76 5.14
N TYR A 71 31.48 11.38 5.17
CA TYR A 71 31.33 12.83 5.17
C TYR A 71 32.00 13.47 6.40
N LYS A 72 31.87 12.85 7.58
CA LYS A 72 32.56 13.24 8.82
C LYS A 72 34.08 13.24 8.64
N ILE A 73 34.63 12.19 8.04
CA ILE A 73 36.08 12.06 7.79
C ILE A 73 36.56 13.12 6.80
N LYS A 74 35.80 13.37 5.72
CA LYS A 74 36.18 14.36 4.68
C LYS A 74 36.23 15.79 5.20
N ILE A 75 35.30 16.18 6.08
CA ILE A 75 35.22 17.56 6.58
C ILE A 75 36.14 17.78 7.80
N LYS A 76 36.82 16.75 8.30
CA LYS A 76 37.67 16.81 9.51
C LYS A 76 36.93 17.50 10.67
N VAL A 77 35.65 17.18 10.85
CA VAL A 77 34.87 17.69 11.99
C VAL A 77 35.57 17.22 13.27
N LYS A 78 36.16 18.14 14.03
CA LYS A 78 36.74 17.86 15.35
C LYS A 78 35.61 17.46 16.31
N GLY A 79 35.93 16.60 17.28
CA GLY A 79 35.05 15.86 18.20
C GLY A 79 33.67 16.46 18.54
N ASP A 80 32.69 15.58 18.71
CA ASP A 80 31.32 15.76 19.25
C ASP A 80 30.50 17.00 18.86
N ASP A 81 30.89 17.72 17.80
CA ASP A 81 30.21 18.91 17.33
C ASP A 81 29.01 18.57 16.42
N TYR A 82 28.09 17.75 16.96
CA TYR A 82 26.84 17.31 16.32
C TYR A 82 25.87 18.46 16.02
N LEU A 83 26.15 19.65 16.53
CA LEU A 83 25.37 20.87 16.34
C LEU A 83 25.98 21.79 15.25
N SER A 84 27.10 21.40 14.65
CA SER A 84 27.75 22.20 13.61
C SER A 84 26.87 22.31 12.35
N LYS A 85 26.85 23.52 11.76
CA LYS A 85 26.07 23.83 10.54
C LYS A 85 26.40 22.89 9.37
N SER A 86 27.64 22.44 9.29
CA SER A 86 28.13 21.50 8.26
C SER A 86 27.61 20.08 8.44
N TRP A 87 27.49 19.59 9.68
CA TRP A 87 26.90 18.28 10.00
C TRP A 87 25.39 18.26 9.76
N ASP A 88 24.72 19.34 10.14
CA ASP A 88 23.28 19.50 9.96
C ASP A 88 22.86 19.48 8.48
N THR A 89 23.74 19.96 7.61
CA THR A 89 23.55 19.90 6.15
C THR A 89 23.61 18.46 5.62
N GLY A 90 24.52 17.64 6.14
CA GLY A 90 24.58 16.21 5.82
C GLY A 90 23.33 15.46 6.26
N ARG A 91 22.82 15.72 7.47
CA ARG A 91 21.56 15.11 7.95
C ARG A 91 20.35 15.52 7.11
N ARG A 92 20.24 16.81 6.75
CA ARG A 92 19.18 17.30 5.86
C ARG A 92 19.19 16.60 4.50
N ALA A 93 20.36 16.39 3.90
CA ALA A 93 20.47 15.68 2.64
C ALA A 93 19.92 14.24 2.74
N VAL A 94 20.24 13.52 3.82
CA VAL A 94 19.70 12.18 4.10
C VAL A 94 18.18 12.23 4.31
N LEU A 95 17.67 13.20 5.07
CA LEU A 95 16.22 13.37 5.27
C LEU A 95 15.47 13.59 3.94
N TYR A 96 15.99 14.43 3.04
CA TYR A 96 15.38 14.64 1.73
C TYR A 96 15.39 13.37 0.85
N LEU A 97 16.46 12.57 0.91
CA LEU A 97 16.51 11.29 0.20
C LEU A 97 15.45 10.31 0.72
N TRP A 98 15.28 10.23 2.05
CA TRP A 98 14.25 9.40 2.67
C TRP A 98 12.83 9.91 2.38
N ASP A 99 12.61 11.22 2.35
CA ASP A 99 11.33 11.82 1.97
C ASP A 99 10.97 11.53 0.51
N MET A 100 11.96 11.60 -0.39
CA MET A 100 11.79 11.24 -1.80
C MET A 100 11.51 9.74 -1.98
N TYR A 101 12.23 8.88 -1.26
CA TYR A 101 11.99 7.42 -1.25
C TYR A 101 10.60 7.09 -0.69
N GLY A 102 10.23 7.73 0.41
CA GLY A 102 8.89 7.65 1.00
C GLY A 102 7.83 8.08 0.00
N THR A 103 8.05 9.18 -0.75
CA THR A 103 7.14 9.67 -1.78
C THR A 103 6.97 8.68 -2.94
N VAL A 104 8.04 8.01 -3.38
CA VAL A 104 7.99 6.96 -4.41
C VAL A 104 7.20 5.75 -3.92
N TRP A 105 7.41 5.31 -2.68
CA TRP A 105 6.57 4.29 -2.03
C TRP A 105 5.13 4.75 -1.85
N HIS A 106 4.93 6.02 -1.50
CA HIS A 106 3.63 6.69 -1.49
C HIS A 106 3.09 6.93 -2.90
N GLY A 107 3.78 6.56 -3.99
CA GLY A 107 3.20 6.49 -5.34
C GLY A 107 1.98 5.56 -5.41
N ILE A 108 1.87 4.64 -4.46
CA ILE A 108 0.65 3.89 -4.14
C ILE A 108 -0.56 4.82 -3.88
N LYS A 109 -0.36 6.01 -3.29
CA LYS A 109 -1.41 7.04 -3.14
C LYS A 109 -1.91 7.51 -4.50
N LEU A 110 -1.01 7.71 -5.47
CA LEU A 110 -1.39 8.07 -6.84
C LEU A 110 -2.13 6.90 -7.52
N PHE A 111 -1.67 5.66 -7.31
CA PHE A 111 -2.36 4.46 -7.79
C PHE A 111 -3.79 4.36 -7.24
N TYR A 112 -3.99 4.55 -5.94
CA TYR A 112 -5.32 4.57 -5.32
C TYR A 112 -6.18 5.75 -5.77
N LYS A 113 -5.58 6.92 -6.03
CA LYS A 113 -6.28 8.09 -6.58
C LYS A 113 -6.79 7.83 -8.01
N VAL A 114 -5.97 7.19 -8.86
CA VAL A 114 -6.37 6.82 -10.24
C VAL A 114 -7.48 5.76 -10.23
N HIS A 115 -7.44 4.81 -9.30
CA HIS A 115 -8.48 3.79 -9.15
C HIS A 115 -9.72 4.30 -8.39
N GLY A 116 -9.80 5.60 -8.04
CA GLY A 116 -10.94 6.19 -7.35
C GLY A 116 -11.13 5.72 -5.91
N LEU A 117 -10.11 5.13 -5.30
CA LEU A 117 -10.17 4.56 -3.95
C LEU A 117 -9.90 5.59 -2.85
N THR A 118 -9.28 6.72 -3.19
CA THR A 118 -9.00 7.82 -2.25
C THR A 118 -9.28 9.17 -2.89
N HIS A 119 -10.12 9.98 -2.25
CA HIS A 119 -10.37 11.38 -2.62
C HIS A 119 -9.53 12.31 -1.74
N ASP A 120 -9.02 13.40 -2.31
CA ASP A 120 -8.02 14.25 -1.65
C ASP A 120 -8.67 15.25 -0.65
N GLY A 121 -10.00 15.44 -0.67
CA GLY A 121 -10.64 16.40 0.24
C GLY A 121 -12.16 16.32 0.38
N ARG A 122 -12.67 16.95 1.45
CA ARG A 122 -14.12 17.06 1.74
C ARG A 122 -14.88 17.69 0.56
N GLU A 123 -14.31 18.72 -0.07
CA GLU A 123 -14.97 19.47 -1.15
C GLU A 123 -15.19 18.60 -2.40
N GLU A 124 -14.20 17.79 -2.76
CA GLU A 124 -14.28 16.82 -3.86
C GLU A 124 -15.42 15.81 -3.61
N CYS A 125 -15.49 15.27 -2.40
CA CYS A 125 -16.57 14.36 -1.99
C CYS A 125 -17.96 15.02 -2.08
N VAL A 126 -18.06 16.29 -1.69
CA VAL A 126 -19.32 17.05 -1.77
C VAL A 126 -19.71 17.29 -3.24
N GLU A 127 -18.74 17.57 -4.12
CA GLU A 127 -18.99 17.75 -5.54
C GLU A 127 -19.49 16.47 -6.22
N ILE A 128 -18.87 15.33 -5.92
CA ILE A 128 -19.28 14.00 -6.43
C ILE A 128 -20.73 13.70 -6.04
N LEU A 129 -21.10 13.94 -4.77
CA LEU A 129 -22.46 13.76 -4.29
C LEU A 129 -23.44 14.74 -4.97
N ARG A 130 -23.05 16.00 -5.19
CA ARG A 130 -23.88 16.98 -5.90
C ARG A 130 -24.09 16.65 -7.37
N LYS A 131 -23.12 15.98 -8.01
CA LYS A 131 -23.24 15.46 -9.37
C LYS A 131 -24.15 14.23 -9.46
N GLY A 132 -24.61 13.68 -8.33
CA GLY A 132 -25.49 12.52 -8.27
C GLY A 132 -24.77 11.17 -8.34
N TYR A 133 -23.44 11.15 -8.19
CA TYR A 133 -22.67 9.91 -8.14
C TYR A 133 -22.70 9.30 -6.74
N LEU A 134 -22.61 7.96 -6.69
CA LEU A 134 -22.51 7.22 -5.43
C LEU A 134 -21.08 7.33 -4.87
N LEU A 135 -20.97 7.67 -3.59
CA LEU A 135 -19.70 7.75 -2.88
C LEU A 135 -19.69 6.76 -1.72
N GLY A 136 -18.82 5.76 -1.79
CA GLY A 136 -18.55 4.86 -0.68
C GLY A 136 -17.70 5.55 0.38
N VAL A 137 -18.16 5.58 1.63
CA VAL A 137 -17.42 6.16 2.75
C VAL A 137 -17.28 5.11 3.85
N LEU A 138 -16.06 4.92 4.35
CA LEU A 138 -15.77 4.05 5.49
C LEU A 138 -15.76 4.89 6.78
N PRO A 139 -16.85 4.90 7.56
CA PRO A 139 -16.99 5.80 8.70
C PRO A 139 -15.94 5.60 9.80
N GLY A 140 -15.49 4.37 10.03
CA GLY A 140 -14.41 3.99 10.92
C GLY A 140 -13.01 3.99 10.30
N GLY A 141 -12.89 4.36 9.02
CA GLY A 141 -11.62 4.45 8.28
C GLY A 141 -10.92 3.10 8.13
N ALA A 142 -9.58 3.11 8.12
CA ALA A 142 -8.75 1.92 7.94
C ALA A 142 -9.07 0.80 8.96
N ARG A 143 -9.40 1.15 10.21
CA ARG A 143 -9.75 0.15 11.24
C ARG A 143 -11.01 -0.63 10.87
N GLU A 144 -12.02 0.03 10.31
CA GLU A 144 -13.23 -0.66 9.86
C GLU A 144 -12.93 -1.50 8.61
N ALA A 145 -12.17 -0.97 7.65
CA ALA A 145 -11.75 -1.75 6.47
C ALA A 145 -10.95 -3.03 6.81
N LEU A 146 -10.14 -3.02 7.86
CA LEU A 146 -9.27 -4.15 8.23
C LEU A 146 -9.92 -5.13 9.22
N PHE A 147 -10.87 -4.69 10.04
CA PHE A 147 -11.40 -5.47 11.17
C PHE A 147 -12.92 -5.55 11.22
N SER A 148 -13.65 -5.10 10.19
CA SER A 148 -15.10 -5.27 10.12
C SER A 148 -15.43 -6.71 9.74
N ASP A 149 -16.20 -7.38 10.60
CA ASP A 149 -16.93 -8.61 10.30
C ASP A 149 -18.44 -8.30 10.20
N GLU A 150 -19.27 -9.34 10.03
CA GLU A 150 -20.73 -9.21 9.98
C GLU A 150 -21.34 -8.69 11.29
N ASN A 151 -20.61 -8.77 12.40
CA ASN A 151 -21.08 -8.41 13.73
C ASN A 151 -20.40 -7.15 14.29
N TYR A 152 -19.77 -6.36 13.41
CA TYR A 152 -18.99 -5.19 13.79
C TYR A 152 -19.89 -4.05 14.27
N SER A 153 -19.76 -3.69 15.55
CA SER A 153 -20.41 -2.49 16.08
C SER A 153 -19.69 -1.23 15.59
N LEU A 154 -20.43 -0.31 14.95
CA LEU A 154 -19.86 0.92 14.43
C LEU A 154 -19.34 1.84 15.56
N LEU A 155 -18.02 2.03 15.59
CA LEU A 155 -17.35 2.88 16.58
C LEU A 155 -16.96 4.24 15.98
N TRP A 156 -17.87 5.20 16.09
CA TRP A 156 -17.70 6.55 15.53
C TRP A 156 -16.57 7.36 16.19
N GLY A 157 -16.47 7.32 17.52
CA GLY A 157 -15.51 8.15 18.28
C GLY A 157 -15.68 9.65 18.00
N SER A 158 -14.57 10.37 17.85
CA SER A 158 -14.54 11.80 17.48
C SER A 158 -14.58 12.07 15.96
N ARG A 159 -14.73 11.03 15.13
CA ARG A 159 -14.60 11.12 13.67
C ARG A 159 -15.93 11.50 13.03
N LYS A 160 -16.04 12.75 12.57
CA LYS A 160 -17.28 13.33 12.03
C LYS A 160 -17.15 13.79 10.56
N GLY A 161 -16.07 13.41 9.89
CA GLY A 161 -15.74 13.88 8.54
C GLY A 161 -16.83 13.59 7.50
N PHE A 162 -17.34 12.36 7.47
CA PHE A 162 -18.43 11.93 6.59
C PHE A 162 -19.74 12.68 6.87
N ALA A 163 -20.08 12.94 8.14
CA ALA A 163 -21.29 13.66 8.53
C ALA A 163 -21.28 15.11 8.02
N HIS A 164 -20.11 15.75 8.08
CA HIS A 164 -19.94 17.07 7.49
C HIS A 164 -20.08 17.05 5.96
N VAL A 165 -19.50 16.06 5.27
CA VAL A 165 -19.69 15.88 3.81
C VAL A 165 -21.18 15.74 3.47
N ALA A 166 -21.90 14.85 4.18
CA ALA A 166 -23.33 14.61 3.93
C ALA A 166 -24.19 15.86 4.18
N ARG A 167 -23.86 16.62 5.24
CA ARG A 167 -24.52 17.91 5.54
C ARG A 167 -24.26 18.94 4.45
N ASP A 168 -23.01 19.12 4.04
CA ASP A 168 -22.59 20.14 3.08
C ASP A 168 -23.08 19.81 1.64
N ALA A 169 -23.21 18.52 1.34
CA ALA A 169 -23.85 18.01 0.13
C ALA A 169 -25.38 17.97 0.19
N LYS A 170 -26.00 18.29 1.35
CA LYS A 170 -27.46 18.27 1.60
C LYS A 170 -28.15 16.92 1.37
N VAL A 171 -27.39 15.82 1.31
CA VAL A 171 -27.91 14.47 1.03
C VAL A 171 -28.95 14.05 2.07
N THR A 172 -28.71 14.36 3.35
CA THR A 172 -29.65 14.04 4.44
C THR A 172 -30.98 14.77 4.30
N LYS A 173 -30.96 16.03 3.85
CA LYS A 173 -32.19 16.81 3.66
C LYS A 173 -33.03 16.19 2.56
N THR A 174 -32.43 15.92 1.41
CA THR A 174 -33.11 15.31 0.26
C THR A 174 -33.66 13.93 0.62
N ALA A 175 -32.87 13.09 1.31
CA ALA A 175 -33.33 11.78 1.75
C ALA A 175 -34.54 11.85 2.70
N ILE A 176 -34.58 12.83 3.61
CA ILE A 176 -35.73 13.04 4.50
C ILE A 176 -36.96 13.53 3.72
N GLU A 177 -36.78 14.46 2.79
CA GLU A 177 -37.86 14.95 1.92
C GLU A 177 -38.43 13.81 1.05
N ASP A 178 -37.58 12.98 0.45
CA ASP A 178 -37.99 11.80 -0.32
C ASP A 178 -38.74 10.78 0.55
N LEU A 179 -38.27 10.53 1.78
CA LEU A 179 -38.96 9.63 2.71
C LEU A 179 -40.33 10.18 3.13
N ARG A 180 -40.42 11.48 3.40
CA ARG A 180 -41.68 12.18 3.67
C ARG A 180 -42.61 12.01 2.47
N ASP A 181 -42.15 12.27 1.26
CA ASP A 181 -43.03 12.26 0.08
C ASP A 181 -43.46 10.83 -0.30
N LYS A 182 -42.62 9.83 -0.03
CA LYS A 182 -42.95 8.42 -0.25
C LYS A 182 -43.95 7.85 0.76
N HIS A 183 -43.85 8.23 2.04
CA HIS A 183 -44.63 7.60 3.12
C HIS A 183 -45.72 8.50 3.70
N GLN A 184 -45.63 9.83 3.55
CA GLN A 184 -46.64 10.77 4.01
C GLN A 184 -47.41 11.36 2.82
N LYS A 185 -48.68 10.99 2.72
CA LYS A 185 -49.63 11.74 1.88
C LYS A 185 -49.97 13.05 2.58
N MET A 186 -49.67 14.17 1.94
CA MET A 186 -50.11 15.48 2.43
C MET A 186 -51.62 15.61 2.22
N PRO A 187 -52.42 15.78 3.29
CA PRO A 187 -53.85 16.00 3.16
C PRO A 187 -54.08 17.40 2.56
N GLY A 188 -54.84 17.47 1.46
CA GLY A 188 -55.08 18.73 0.73
C GLY A 188 -55.80 19.82 1.55
N SER A 189 -56.31 19.51 2.75
CA SER A 189 -56.82 20.49 3.72
C SER A 189 -56.63 20.01 5.17
N ILE A 190 -56.49 20.95 6.11
CA ILE A 190 -56.33 20.66 7.56
C ILE A 190 -57.54 19.89 8.10
N GLN A 191 -58.76 20.23 7.65
CA GLN A 191 -59.98 19.53 8.07
C GLN A 191 -59.96 18.06 7.64
N ARG A 192 -59.56 17.78 6.40
CA ARG A 192 -59.46 16.41 5.87
C ARG A 192 -58.36 15.61 6.59
N ALA A 193 -57.24 16.25 6.91
CA ALA A 193 -56.16 15.68 7.72
C ALA A 193 -56.63 15.20 9.09
N LEU A 194 -57.42 16.03 9.77
CA LEU A 194 -57.96 15.73 11.09
C LEU A 194 -59.01 14.64 11.01
N LEU A 195 -59.93 14.72 10.04
CA LEU A 195 -61.01 13.76 9.86
C LEU A 195 -60.46 12.35 9.52
N GLU A 196 -59.43 12.25 8.67
CA GLU A 196 -58.72 11.00 8.37
C GLU A 196 -57.99 10.41 9.58
N ARG A 197 -57.58 11.20 10.58
CA ARG A 197 -56.99 10.69 11.84
C ARG A 197 -58.04 10.12 12.80
N PHE A 198 -59.21 10.74 12.90
CA PHE A 198 -60.27 10.26 13.79
C PHE A 198 -61.00 9.03 13.24
N TYR A 199 -61.17 8.93 11.92
CA TYR A 199 -61.85 7.79 11.28
C TYR A 199 -61.00 6.52 11.18
N LYS A 200 -59.68 6.60 11.35
CA LYS A 200 -58.76 5.46 11.19
C LYS A 200 -58.44 4.73 12.51
N ILE A 201 -59.08 5.12 13.62
CA ILE A 201 -59.02 4.39 14.89
C ILE A 201 -59.96 3.18 14.73
N PRO A 202 -59.46 1.94 14.63
CA PRO A 202 -60.34 0.78 14.59
C PRO A 202 -60.99 0.62 15.97
N SER A 203 -62.31 0.42 15.98
CA SER A 203 -63.09 -0.01 17.15
C SER A 203 -62.63 -1.35 17.69
#